data_AF-A0A932G2U8-F1
#
_entry.id   AF-A0A932G2U8-F1
#
_cell.length_a   1.000
_cell.length_b   1.000
_cell.length_c   1.000
_cell.angle_alpha   90.00
_cell.angle_beta   90.00
_cell.angle_gamma   90.00
#
_symmetry.space_group_name_H-M   'P 1'
#
loop_
_entity.id
_entity.type
_entity.pdbx_description
1 polymer ?
#
loop_
_entity_poly.entity_id
_entity_poly.type
_entity_poly.pdbx_seq_one_letter_code
_entity_poly.pdbx_strand_id
1 'polypeptide(L)'
;MRTLSITLLVASSMTAGCFTTRNVAAIGAPLRTRTPVSASDQYVARDGSIVSPAQYSPVRQFKFTRRVRTERHDEAVSRLELAAQLDREAARSGGDAITNMSLGGEYYDPGDHVTAAFWKLFGWGMIVAGAAILPIAIQMQSKPGYITAGSIAGIGGLSLLLANAFDAPSEWRLVFTGTIVRRNAAAK
;
A
#
# COMPACT_ATOMS: atom_id res chain seq x y z
N MET A 1 54.62 21.32 -13.32
CA MET A 1 53.89 20.40 -12.40
C MET A 1 52.52 21.01 -12.13
N ARG A 2 51.44 20.42 -12.67
CA ARG A 2 50.07 20.87 -12.47
C ARG A 2 49.37 19.89 -11.52
N THR A 3 49.09 20.35 -10.30
CA THR A 3 48.28 19.65 -9.30
C THR A 3 46.83 19.62 -9.79
N LEU A 4 46.34 18.43 -10.15
CA LEU A 4 44.93 18.18 -10.44
C LEU A 4 44.18 18.03 -9.11
N SER A 5 43.51 19.08 -8.68
CA SER A 5 42.55 19.03 -7.58
C SER A 5 41.26 18.34 -8.06
N ILE A 6 41.09 17.06 -7.75
CA ILE A 6 39.82 16.35 -7.93
C ILE A 6 39.10 16.34 -6.59
N THR A 7 38.38 17.42 -6.31
CA THR A 7 37.46 17.50 -5.17
C THR A 7 36.10 16.96 -5.63
N LEU A 8 35.87 15.65 -5.47
CA LEU A 8 34.59 15.03 -5.79
C LEU A 8 33.59 15.32 -4.65
N LEU A 9 32.90 16.46 -4.76
CA LEU A 9 31.85 16.86 -3.84
C LEU A 9 30.56 16.06 -4.14
N VAL A 10 30.43 14.86 -3.56
CA VAL A 10 29.16 14.12 -3.59
C VAL A 10 28.28 14.68 -2.47
N ALA A 11 27.67 15.84 -2.73
CA ALA A 11 26.60 16.38 -1.92
C ALA A 11 25.33 15.55 -2.18
N SER A 12 25.23 14.40 -1.52
CA SER A 12 23.97 13.66 -1.43
C SER A 12 23.05 14.42 -0.49
N SER A 13 22.37 15.44 -1.02
CA SER A 13 21.20 16.05 -0.42
C SER A 13 20.10 14.98 -0.37
N MET A 14 20.15 14.13 0.66
CA MET A 14 19.03 13.32 1.09
C MET A 14 17.98 14.27 1.65
N THR A 15 17.21 14.88 0.75
CA THR A 15 15.90 15.41 1.10
C THR A 15 15.04 14.21 1.48
N ALA A 16 15.12 13.80 2.74
CA ALA A 16 14.08 13.04 3.39
C ALA A 16 12.84 13.94 3.41
N GLY A 17 12.11 13.96 2.30
CA GLY A 17 10.84 14.64 2.23
C GLY A 17 9.94 14.02 3.29
N CYS A 18 9.54 14.80 4.29
CA CYS A 18 8.41 14.45 5.13
C CYS A 18 7.16 14.44 4.24
N PHE A 19 6.88 13.30 3.60
CA PHE A 19 5.64 13.09 2.89
C PHE A 19 4.54 12.87 3.92
N THR A 20 3.59 13.79 3.98
CA THR A 20 2.36 13.61 4.75
C THR A 20 1.43 12.71 3.94
N THR A 21 1.49 11.40 4.18
CA THR A 21 0.54 10.44 3.60
C THR A 21 -0.83 10.66 4.21
N ARG A 22 -1.80 11.16 3.43
CA ARG A 22 -3.21 11.15 3.81
C ARG A 22 -3.74 9.74 3.65
N ASN A 23 -3.89 9.03 4.76
CA ASN A 23 -4.34 7.65 4.81
C ASN A 23 -5.88 7.57 4.73
N VAL A 24 -6.44 7.84 3.54
CA VAL A 24 -7.90 7.84 3.32
C VAL A 24 -8.29 6.67 2.42
N ALA A 25 -9.21 5.83 2.90
CA ALA A 25 -9.85 4.79 2.10
C ALA A 25 -11.23 5.28 1.65
N ALA A 26 -11.50 5.21 0.34
CA ALA A 26 -12.76 5.67 -0.23
C ALA A 26 -13.34 4.62 -1.20
N ILE A 27 -14.67 4.56 -1.29
CA ILE A 27 -15.39 3.76 -2.27
C ILE A 27 -15.72 4.66 -3.46
N GLY A 28 -15.00 4.49 -4.56
CA GLY A 28 -15.12 5.37 -5.73
C GLY A 28 -16.31 5.06 -6.66
N ALA A 29 -16.95 3.89 -6.54
CA ALA A 29 -18.07 3.49 -7.38
C ALA A 29 -19.24 2.94 -6.56
N PRO A 30 -20.49 3.14 -6.99
CA PRO A 30 -21.66 2.57 -6.32
C PRO A 30 -21.53 1.05 -6.17
N LEU A 31 -21.80 0.55 -4.96
CA LEU A 31 -21.84 -0.89 -4.69
C LEU A 31 -23.02 -1.50 -5.43
N ARG A 32 -22.74 -2.35 -6.43
CA ARG A 32 -23.77 -3.12 -7.15
C ARG A 32 -24.18 -4.36 -6.34
N THR A 33 -24.83 -4.14 -5.21
CA THR A 33 -25.36 -5.20 -4.33
C THR A 33 -26.82 -5.50 -4.64
N ARG A 34 -27.27 -6.72 -4.37
CA ARG A 34 -28.71 -7.05 -4.40
C ARG A 34 -29.40 -6.53 -3.15
N THR A 35 -28.69 -6.50 -2.04
CA THR A 35 -29.15 -5.93 -0.78
C THR A 35 -28.89 -4.43 -0.76
N PRO A 36 -29.87 -3.57 -0.42
CA PRO A 36 -29.60 -2.15 -0.22
C PRO A 36 -28.53 -1.92 0.85
N VAL A 37 -27.58 -1.03 0.54
CA VAL A 37 -26.48 -0.67 1.43
C VAL A 37 -26.46 0.84 1.59
N SER A 38 -26.37 1.31 2.82
CA SER A 38 -26.26 2.73 3.15
C SER A 38 -25.15 2.99 4.17
N ALA A 39 -24.47 4.11 4.00
CA ALA A 39 -23.54 4.65 4.98
C ALA A 39 -24.27 5.38 6.13
N SER A 40 -25.53 5.75 5.94
CA SER A 40 -26.37 6.35 6.98
C SER A 40 -27.22 5.31 7.70
N ASP A 41 -27.93 5.76 8.72
CA ASP A 41 -28.95 5.02 9.45
C ASP A 41 -30.25 4.82 8.63
N GLN A 42 -30.40 5.51 7.51
CA GLN A 42 -31.52 5.36 6.57
C GLN A 42 -31.08 4.62 5.32
N TYR A 43 -32.00 3.91 4.67
CA TYR A 43 -31.70 3.28 3.38
C TYR A 43 -32.89 3.38 2.42
N VAL A 44 -32.59 3.29 1.13
CA VAL A 44 -33.60 3.21 0.07
C VAL A 44 -33.92 1.74 -0.19
N ALA A 45 -35.15 1.32 0.07
CA ALA A 45 -35.60 -0.03 -0.21
C ALA A 45 -35.75 -0.27 -1.72
N ARG A 46 -35.92 -1.54 -2.12
CA ARG A 46 -36.03 -1.93 -3.56
C ARG A 46 -37.24 -1.32 -4.26
N ASP A 47 -38.27 -0.95 -3.52
CA ASP A 47 -39.47 -0.25 -3.99
C ASP A 47 -39.26 1.27 -4.14
N GLY A 48 -38.05 1.77 -3.84
CA GLY A 48 -37.71 3.19 -3.86
C GLY A 48 -38.09 3.97 -2.60
N SER A 49 -38.76 3.33 -1.62
CA SER A 49 -39.12 3.99 -0.36
C SER A 49 -37.90 4.19 0.54
N ILE A 50 -37.85 5.35 1.22
CA ILE A 50 -36.84 5.59 2.25
C ILE A 50 -37.33 4.95 3.54
N VAL A 51 -36.51 4.07 4.10
CA VAL A 51 -36.78 3.39 5.38
C VAL A 51 -35.92 4.03 6.47
N SER A 52 -36.61 4.55 7.47
CA SER A 52 -35.99 5.20 8.64
C SER A 52 -35.72 4.22 9.79
N PRO A 53 -34.90 4.59 10.80
CA PRO A 53 -34.58 3.74 11.94
C PRO A 53 -35.78 3.20 12.73
N ALA A 54 -36.90 3.92 12.76
CA ALA A 54 -38.12 3.47 13.44
C ALA A 54 -38.83 2.32 12.69
N GLN A 55 -38.50 2.10 11.42
CA GLN A 55 -39.20 1.18 10.51
C GLN A 55 -38.43 -0.12 10.27
N TYR A 56 -37.30 -0.33 10.95
CA TYR A 56 -36.55 -1.57 10.91
C TYR A 56 -36.07 -1.97 12.31
N SER A 57 -35.64 -3.22 12.43
CA SER A 57 -34.96 -3.74 13.61
C SER A 57 -33.54 -4.18 13.23
N PRO A 58 -32.52 -3.86 14.04
CA PRO A 58 -31.17 -4.38 13.83
C PRO A 58 -31.17 -5.89 14.06
N VAL A 59 -30.63 -6.63 13.11
CA VAL A 59 -30.51 -8.09 13.19
C VAL A 59 -29.14 -8.46 13.72
N ARG A 60 -28.09 -7.89 13.12
CA ARG A 60 -26.71 -8.25 13.44
C ARG A 60 -25.74 -7.19 12.98
N GLN A 61 -24.73 -6.89 13.80
CA GLN A 61 -23.57 -6.12 13.37
C GLN A 61 -22.53 -7.05 12.72
N PHE A 62 -21.87 -6.57 11.66
CA PHE A 62 -20.75 -7.27 11.04
C PHE A 62 -19.49 -6.43 11.07
N LYS A 63 -18.35 -7.13 11.12
CA LYS A 63 -17.02 -6.60 10.89
C LYS A 63 -16.27 -7.62 10.05
N PHE A 64 -15.71 -7.21 8.93
CA PHE A 64 -14.72 -8.01 8.21
C PHE A 64 -13.57 -7.15 7.73
N THR A 65 -12.43 -7.80 7.54
CA THR A 65 -11.18 -7.13 7.20
C THR A 65 -10.69 -7.62 5.84
N ARG A 66 -10.12 -6.71 5.05
CA ARG A 66 -9.46 -7.01 3.79
C ARG A 66 -8.06 -6.44 3.79
N ARG A 67 -7.12 -7.20 3.22
CA ARG A 67 -5.75 -6.76 3.02
C ARG A 67 -5.60 -6.33 1.56
N VAL A 68 -5.04 -5.17 1.34
CA VAL A 68 -4.72 -4.64 0.01
C VAL A 68 -3.23 -4.36 -0.03
N ARG A 69 -2.53 -5.05 -0.93
CA ARG A 69 -1.10 -4.80 -1.17
C ARG A 69 -0.93 -3.78 -2.28
N THR A 70 0.05 -2.91 -2.13
CA THR A 70 0.33 -1.84 -3.07
C THR A 70 1.85 -1.76 -3.26
N GLU A 71 2.27 -1.55 -4.51
CA GLU A 71 3.68 -1.43 -4.85
C GLU A 71 4.25 -0.04 -4.52
N ARG A 72 3.40 0.96 -4.26
CA ARG A 72 3.81 2.36 -4.03
C ARG A 72 2.94 3.07 -2.98
N HIS A 73 3.58 3.99 -2.25
CA HIS A 73 2.98 4.84 -1.20
C HIS A 73 1.98 5.89 -1.70
N ASP A 74 1.93 6.19 -3.00
CA ASP A 74 1.20 7.37 -3.52
C ASP A 74 -0.32 7.18 -3.59
N GLU A 75 -0.81 6.10 -4.22
CA GLU A 75 -2.23 5.81 -4.32
C GLU A 75 -2.45 4.35 -4.72
N ALA A 76 -3.41 3.68 -4.09
CA ALA A 76 -3.73 2.29 -4.41
C ALA A 76 -5.21 2.13 -4.76
N VAL A 77 -5.49 1.98 -6.05
CA VAL A 77 -6.82 1.64 -6.53
C VAL A 77 -6.95 0.12 -6.56
N SER A 78 -7.72 -0.44 -5.64
CA SER A 78 -8.01 -1.88 -5.61
C SER A 78 -9.49 -2.15 -5.88
N ARG A 79 -9.76 -3.13 -6.74
CA ARG A 79 -11.12 -3.64 -6.97
C ARG A 79 -11.39 -4.77 -5.99
N LEU A 80 -12.17 -4.48 -4.95
CA LEU A 80 -12.61 -5.47 -3.98
C LEU A 80 -14.01 -5.96 -4.34
N GLU A 81 -14.22 -7.29 -4.36
CA GLU A 81 -15.54 -7.90 -4.52
C GLU A 81 -16.39 -7.80 -3.23
N LEU A 82 -16.63 -6.58 -2.78
CA LEU A 82 -17.39 -6.29 -1.56
C LEU A 82 -18.86 -6.68 -1.72
N ALA A 83 -19.43 -6.45 -2.91
CA ALA A 83 -20.86 -6.66 -3.14
C ALA A 83 -21.32 -8.09 -2.84
N ALA A 84 -20.61 -9.10 -3.36
CA ALA A 84 -20.93 -10.50 -3.14
C ALA A 84 -20.77 -10.92 -1.66
N GLN A 85 -19.87 -10.27 -0.91
CA GLN A 85 -19.68 -10.55 0.51
C GLN A 85 -20.79 -9.95 1.35
N LEU A 86 -21.16 -8.69 1.09
CA LEU A 86 -22.26 -8.02 1.77
C LEU A 86 -23.58 -8.75 1.52
N ASP A 87 -23.84 -9.18 0.28
CA ASP A 87 -25.02 -9.98 -0.05
C ASP A 87 -25.04 -11.31 0.71
N ARG A 88 -23.88 -11.99 0.86
CA ARG A 88 -23.78 -13.24 1.64
C ARG A 88 -24.03 -13.02 3.13
N GLU A 89 -23.48 -11.96 3.73
CA GLU A 89 -23.67 -11.66 5.16
C GLU A 89 -25.12 -11.29 5.47
N ALA A 90 -25.75 -10.48 4.61
CA ALA A 90 -27.16 -10.14 4.71
C ALA A 90 -28.05 -11.38 4.57
N ALA A 91 -27.82 -12.22 3.55
CA ALA A 91 -28.59 -13.44 3.33
C ALA A 91 -28.46 -14.44 4.49
N ARG A 92 -27.25 -14.64 5.02
CA ARG A 92 -27.00 -15.52 6.17
C ARG A 92 -27.72 -15.07 7.44
N SER A 93 -27.85 -13.76 7.63
CA SER A 93 -28.51 -13.18 8.80
C SER A 93 -30.03 -13.00 8.57
N GLY A 94 -30.52 -13.22 7.34
CA GLY A 94 -31.90 -12.94 6.95
C GLY A 94 -32.26 -11.45 7.05
N GLY A 95 -31.31 -10.56 6.77
CA GLY A 95 -31.56 -9.12 6.74
C GLY A 95 -31.98 -8.63 5.37
N ASP A 96 -32.72 -7.53 5.37
CA ASP A 96 -33.25 -6.90 4.15
C ASP A 96 -32.34 -5.80 3.62
N ALA A 97 -31.54 -5.19 4.49
CA ALA A 97 -30.62 -4.09 4.15
C ALA A 97 -29.42 -4.05 5.08
N ILE A 98 -28.41 -3.27 4.70
CA ILE A 98 -27.24 -2.92 5.51
C ILE A 98 -27.22 -1.40 5.71
N THR A 99 -27.18 -0.95 6.95
CA THR A 99 -27.08 0.47 7.34
C THR A 99 -25.79 0.74 8.10
N ASN A 100 -25.46 2.03 8.23
CA ASN A 100 -24.28 2.51 8.95
C ASN A 100 -22.99 1.86 8.44
N MET A 101 -22.90 1.62 7.12
CA MET A 101 -21.71 1.03 6.54
C MET A 101 -20.54 2.01 6.66
N SER A 102 -19.45 1.53 7.25
CA SER A 102 -18.22 2.30 7.42
C SER A 102 -17.03 1.52 6.89
N LEU A 103 -16.06 2.27 6.36
CA LEU A 103 -14.77 1.81 5.88
C LEU A 103 -13.69 2.56 6.66
N GLY A 104 -12.84 1.84 7.36
CA GLY A 104 -11.67 2.38 8.04
C GLY A 104 -10.39 1.69 7.62
N GLY A 105 -9.27 2.42 7.62
CA GLY A 105 -7.94 1.82 7.63
C GLY A 105 -7.55 1.50 9.08
N GLU A 106 -7.40 0.22 9.41
CA GLU A 106 -7.00 -0.22 10.76
C GLU A 106 -5.48 -0.23 10.93
N TYR A 107 -4.75 -0.52 9.85
CA TYR A 107 -3.30 -0.59 9.87
C TYR A 107 -2.72 -0.32 8.49
N TYR A 108 -1.59 0.39 8.46
CA TYR A 108 -0.77 0.60 7.28
C TYR A 108 0.63 0.07 7.57
N ASP A 109 1.03 -0.96 6.83
CA ASP A 109 2.41 -1.42 6.79
C ASP A 109 3.11 -0.72 5.62
N PRO A 110 4.06 0.19 5.87
CA PRO A 110 4.78 0.84 4.79
C PRO A 110 5.71 -0.11 4.03
N GLY A 111 5.96 -1.34 4.51
CA GLY A 111 6.95 -2.24 3.90
C GLY A 111 8.39 -1.80 4.12
N ASP A 112 9.34 -2.52 3.52
CA ASP A 112 10.79 -2.35 3.73
C ASP A 112 11.47 -1.48 2.66
N HIS A 113 10.72 -0.57 2.04
CA HIS A 113 11.20 0.26 0.94
C HIS A 113 12.43 1.12 1.30
N VAL A 114 12.59 1.52 2.57
CA VAL A 114 13.78 2.25 3.04
C VAL A 114 15.03 1.36 3.01
N THR A 115 14.90 0.11 3.44
CA THR A 115 15.98 -0.88 3.42
C THR A 115 16.35 -1.23 1.98
N ALA A 116 15.34 -1.44 1.11
CA ALA A 116 15.56 -1.65 -0.32
C ALA A 116 16.23 -0.43 -0.99
N ALA A 117 15.82 0.79 -0.65
CA ALA A 117 16.42 2.02 -1.17
C ALA A 117 17.87 2.19 -0.70
N PHE A 118 18.18 1.90 0.56
CA PHE A 118 19.55 1.89 1.07
C PHE A 118 20.43 0.93 0.27
N TRP A 119 20.01 -0.32 0.09
CA TRP A 119 20.78 -1.31 -0.66
C TRP A 119 20.94 -0.95 -2.14
N LYS A 120 19.92 -0.33 -2.76
CA LYS A 120 20.02 0.22 -4.12
C LYS A 120 21.07 1.33 -4.20
N LEU A 121 21.00 2.32 -3.31
CA LEU A 121 21.94 3.45 -3.28
C LEU A 121 23.37 3.01 -2.97
N PHE A 122 23.54 2.16 -1.97
CA PHE A 122 24.83 1.58 -1.61
C PHE A 122 25.41 0.77 -2.78
N GLY A 123 24.59 -0.09 -3.40
CA GLY A 123 24.99 -0.89 -4.56
C GLY A 123 25.48 -0.03 -5.74
N TRP A 124 24.72 1.01 -6.09
CA TRP A 124 25.12 1.98 -7.10
C TRP A 124 26.41 2.71 -6.74
N GLY A 125 26.54 3.19 -5.50
CA GLY A 125 27.74 3.86 -5.02
C GLY A 125 28.99 2.99 -5.14
N MET A 126 28.88 1.71 -4.79
CA MET A 126 29.97 0.74 -4.92
C MET A 126 30.31 0.43 -6.38
N ILE A 127 29.32 0.26 -7.28
CA ILE A 127 29.59 0.07 -8.71
C ILE A 127 30.34 1.27 -9.29
N VAL A 128 29.91 2.49 -8.97
CA VAL A 128 30.57 3.72 -9.43
C VAL A 128 31.99 3.83 -8.85
N ALA A 129 32.18 3.53 -7.57
CA ALA A 129 33.51 3.55 -6.94
C ALA A 129 34.46 2.53 -7.58
N GLY A 130 33.99 1.30 -7.83
CA GLY A 130 34.78 0.26 -8.52
C GLY A 130 35.14 0.67 -9.94
N ALA A 131 34.19 1.25 -10.67
CA ALA A 131 34.40 1.77 -12.02
C ALA A 131 35.38 2.95 -12.06
N ALA A 132 35.41 3.79 -11.02
CA ALA A 132 36.35 4.92 -10.92
C ALA A 132 37.80 4.47 -10.64
N ILE A 133 37.98 3.34 -9.94
CA ILE A 133 39.31 2.76 -9.65
C ILE A 133 39.88 2.05 -10.89
N LEU A 134 39.02 1.49 -11.75
CA LEU A 134 39.42 0.66 -12.88
C LEU A 134 40.37 1.40 -13.87
N PRO A 135 40.12 2.64 -14.31
CA PRO A 135 41.05 3.40 -15.17
C PRO A 135 42.42 3.61 -14.53
N ILE A 136 42.48 3.85 -13.22
CA ILE A 136 43.73 4.04 -12.48
C ILE A 136 44.51 2.73 -12.44
N ALA A 137 43.83 1.61 -12.17
CA ALA A 137 44.42 0.28 -12.20
C ALA A 137 44.97 -0.10 -13.58
N ILE A 138 44.25 0.27 -14.66
CA ILE A 138 44.67 0.10 -16.05
C ILE A 138 45.96 0.88 -16.34
N GLN A 139 45.98 2.17 -16.00
CA GLN A 139 47.16 3.02 -16.21
C GLN A 139 48.38 2.54 -15.43
N MET A 140 48.18 2.02 -14.23
CA MET A 140 49.25 1.51 -13.36
C MET A 140 49.63 0.05 -13.64
N GLN A 141 48.93 -0.65 -14.54
CA GLN A 141 49.04 -2.10 -14.75
C GLN A 141 49.00 -2.91 -13.43
N SER A 142 48.22 -2.42 -12.47
CA SER A 142 48.25 -2.91 -11.08
C SER A 142 47.29 -4.08 -10.92
N LYS A 143 47.84 -5.30 -10.80
CA LYS A 143 47.07 -6.52 -10.45
C LYS A 143 46.19 -6.32 -9.19
N PRO A 144 46.71 -5.77 -8.08
CA PRO A 144 45.87 -5.44 -6.91
C PRO A 144 44.77 -4.43 -7.23
N GLY A 145 45.04 -3.44 -8.09
CA GLY A 145 44.07 -2.44 -8.51
C GLY A 145 42.86 -3.03 -9.25
N TYR A 146 43.08 -4.00 -10.14
CA TYR A 146 41.98 -4.71 -10.82
C TYR A 146 41.13 -5.54 -9.86
N ILE A 147 41.77 -6.23 -8.90
CA ILE A 147 41.09 -7.05 -7.90
C ILE A 147 40.23 -6.15 -6.99
N THR A 148 40.77 -5.00 -6.58
CA THR A 148 40.04 -4.03 -5.75
C THR A 148 38.85 -3.43 -6.51
N ALA A 149 39.05 -2.99 -7.76
CA ALA A 149 37.98 -2.46 -8.61
C ALA A 149 36.86 -3.50 -8.83
N GLY A 150 37.24 -4.75 -9.14
CA GLY A 150 36.31 -5.86 -9.35
C GLY A 150 35.56 -6.25 -8.07
N SER A 151 36.24 -6.32 -6.93
CA SER A 151 35.63 -6.64 -5.63
C SER A 151 34.61 -5.59 -5.21
N ILE A 152 34.95 -4.31 -5.36
CA ILE A 152 34.07 -3.20 -5.01
C ILE A 152 32.82 -3.19 -5.93
N ALA A 153 33.00 -3.36 -7.24
CA ALA A 153 31.88 -3.47 -8.17
C ALA A 153 31.03 -4.73 -7.91
N GLY A 154 31.66 -5.85 -7.55
CA GLY A 154 30.98 -7.11 -7.21
C GLY A 154 30.12 -7.00 -5.95
N ILE A 155 30.63 -6.35 -4.89
CA ILE A 155 29.85 -6.01 -3.70
C ILE A 155 28.65 -5.14 -4.10
N GLY A 156 28.88 -4.14 -4.96
CA GLY A 156 27.80 -3.29 -5.45
C GLY A 156 26.69 -4.06 -6.18
N GLY A 157 27.06 -4.99 -7.06
CA GLY A 157 26.12 -5.89 -7.74
C GLY A 157 25.33 -6.79 -6.77
N LEU A 158 26.00 -7.37 -5.77
CA LEU A 158 25.35 -8.17 -4.73
C LEU A 158 24.38 -7.35 -3.88
N SER A 159 24.73 -6.10 -3.56
CA SER A 159 23.84 -5.18 -2.85
C SER A 159 22.58 -4.84 -3.65
N LEU A 160 22.68 -4.70 -4.98
CA LEU A 160 21.49 -4.51 -5.83
C LEU A 160 20.57 -5.75 -5.84
N LEU A 161 21.15 -6.95 -5.81
CA LEU A 161 20.37 -8.20 -5.70
C LEU A 161 19.67 -8.31 -4.33
N LEU A 162 20.39 -7.98 -3.25
CA LEU A 162 19.82 -7.94 -1.90
C LEU A 162 18.68 -6.92 -1.80
N ALA A 163 18.78 -5.77 -2.47
CA ALA A 163 17.72 -4.77 -2.45
C ALA A 163 16.37 -5.30 -2.95
N ASN A 164 16.37 -6.20 -3.94
CA ASN A 164 15.13 -6.82 -4.44
C ASN A 164 14.54 -7.82 -3.43
N ALA A 165 15.37 -8.45 -2.59
CA ALA A 165 14.91 -9.32 -1.52
C ALA A 165 14.26 -8.54 -0.36
N PHE A 166 14.60 -7.26 -0.20
CA PHE A 166 14.05 -6.37 0.82
C PHE A 166 12.94 -5.45 0.28
N ASP A 167 12.52 -5.58 -0.98
CA ASP A 167 11.44 -4.78 -1.56
C ASP A 167 10.07 -5.40 -1.20
N ALA A 168 9.73 -5.37 0.10
CA ALA A 168 8.43 -5.83 0.56
C ALA A 168 7.36 -4.78 0.20
N PRO A 169 6.25 -5.17 -0.46
CA PRO A 169 5.19 -4.24 -0.84
C PRO A 169 4.48 -3.71 0.41
N SER A 170 4.00 -2.47 0.34
CA SER A 170 3.18 -1.90 1.41
C SER A 170 1.81 -2.61 1.50
N GLU A 171 1.28 -2.77 2.71
CA GLU A 171 0.03 -3.49 2.98
C GLU A 171 -0.95 -2.61 3.77
N TRP A 172 -2.15 -2.44 3.23
CA TRP A 172 -3.28 -1.82 3.89
C TRP A 172 -4.20 -2.86 4.49
N ARG A 173 -4.57 -2.67 5.76
CA ARG A 173 -5.64 -3.41 6.40
C ARG A 173 -6.90 -2.55 6.46
N LEU A 174 -7.83 -2.84 5.56
CA LEU A 174 -9.13 -2.18 5.49
C LEU A 174 -10.15 -2.95 6.31
N VAL A 175 -10.90 -2.23 7.14
CA VAL A 175 -11.98 -2.77 7.97
C VAL A 175 -13.30 -2.23 7.46
N PHE A 176 -14.24 -3.14 7.22
CA PHE A 176 -15.60 -2.85 6.84
C PHE A 176 -16.51 -3.22 7.99
N THR A 177 -17.32 -2.26 8.44
CA THR A 177 -18.34 -2.47 9.48
C THR A 177 -19.71 -2.00 8.99
N GLY A 178 -20.75 -2.52 9.63
CA GLY A 178 -22.11 -2.09 9.38
C GLY A 178 -23.12 -2.91 10.20
N THR A 179 -24.38 -2.54 10.08
CA THR A 179 -25.48 -3.22 10.73
C THR A 179 -26.43 -3.79 9.69
N ILE A 180 -26.66 -5.10 9.75
CA ILE A 180 -27.70 -5.77 8.99
C ILE A 180 -29.03 -5.51 9.69
N VAL A 181 -30.01 -5.02 8.95
CA VAL A 181 -31.33 -4.66 9.46
C VAL A 181 -32.42 -5.42 8.72
N ARG A 182 -33.56 -5.60 9.38
CA ARG A 182 -34.77 -6.19 8.80
C ARG A 182 -35.91 -5.21 8.94
N ARG A 183 -36.66 -4.96 7.86
CA ARG A 183 -37.80 -4.04 7.89
C ARG A 183 -38.86 -4.61 8.82
N ASN A 184 -39.42 -3.76 9.67
CA ASN A 184 -40.55 -4.16 10.51
C ASN A 184 -41.75 -4.44 9.59
N ALA A 185 -42.52 -5.49 9.88
CA ALA A 185 -43.78 -5.72 9.17
C ALA A 185 -44.65 -4.46 9.30
N ALA A 186 -45.29 -4.03 8.20
CA ALA A 186 -46.21 -2.90 8.26
C ALA A 186 -47.27 -3.19 9.33
N ALA A 187 -47.40 -2.29 10.31
CA ALA A 187 -48.51 -2.33 11.24
C ALA A 187 -49.79 -2.30 10.41
N LYS A 188 -50.56 -3.39 10.45
CA LYS A 188 -51.90 -3.46 9.85
C LYS A 188 -52.87 -2.61 10.64
#